data_AF-A0A3D0YVF9-F1
#
_entry.id   AF-A0A3D0YVF9-F1
#
_cell.length_a   1.000
_cell.length_b   1.000
_cell.length_c   1.000
_cell.angle_alpha   90.00
_cell.angle_beta   90.00
_cell.angle_gamma   90.00
#
_symmetry.space_group_name_H-M   'P 1'
#
loop_
_entity.id
_entity.type
_entity.pdbx_description
1 polymer ?
#
loop_
_entity_poly.entity_id
_entity_poly.type
_entity_poly.pdbx_seq_one_letter_code
_entity_poly.pdbx_strand_id
1 'polypeptide(L)'
;MKNMDHTDKQEILAAINQFSTVVDQKFESIDRRFDAIDQRFNAIDQRFDVIESRINRIEATMVTKDYLDEKLADLRGDLVVLIRKEDSKFKTLVKILSDKNLISESDRQKIYSLEPFPEL
;
A
#
# COMPACT_ATOMS: atom_id res chain seq x y z
N MET A 1 -32.45 -53.82 52.87
CA MET A 1 -31.54 -53.43 51.78
C MET A 1 -31.23 -54.68 50.98
N LYS A 2 -31.59 -54.74 49.69
CA LYS A 2 -31.30 -55.91 48.85
C LYS A 2 -29.78 -55.94 48.63
N ASN A 3 -29.11 -56.97 49.17
CA ASN A 3 -27.67 -57.11 48.98
C ASN A 3 -27.39 -57.37 47.50
N MET A 4 -26.54 -56.54 46.92
CA MET A 4 -26.11 -56.63 45.53
C MET A 4 -25.39 -57.95 45.28
N ASP A 5 -25.87 -58.75 44.33
CA ASP A 5 -25.27 -60.05 43.98
C ASP A 5 -23.93 -59.85 43.26
N HIS A 6 -23.10 -60.89 43.21
CA HIS A 6 -21.83 -60.87 42.48
C HIS A 6 -22.03 -60.52 41.00
N THR A 7 -23.14 -60.97 40.41
CA THR A 7 -23.53 -60.69 39.02
C THR A 7 -23.73 -59.18 38.79
N ASP A 8 -24.51 -58.51 39.66
CA ASP A 8 -24.77 -57.07 39.58
C ASP A 8 -23.46 -56.25 39.63
N LYS A 9 -22.49 -56.67 40.46
CA LYS A 9 -21.17 -56.02 40.55
C LYS A 9 -20.36 -56.18 39.26
N GLN A 10 -20.43 -57.33 38.60
CA GLN A 10 -19.73 -57.59 37.34
C GLN A 10 -20.30 -56.75 36.20
N GLU A 11 -21.63 -56.59 36.15
CA GLU A 11 -22.29 -55.74 35.14
C GLU A 11 -21.92 -54.26 35.31
N ILE A 12 -21.90 -53.75 36.55
CA ILE A 12 -21.46 -52.37 36.85
C ILE A 12 -20.01 -52.16 36.41
N LEU A 13 -19.11 -53.11 36.73
CA LEU A 13 -17.71 -53.03 36.30
C LEU A 13 -17.57 -53.04 34.77
N ALA A 14 -18.36 -53.86 34.08
CA ALA A 14 -18.37 -53.88 32.62
C ALA A 14 -18.83 -52.53 32.03
N ALA A 15 -19.90 -51.94 32.58
CA ALA A 15 -20.40 -50.63 32.15
C ALA A 15 -19.37 -49.51 32.40
N ILE A 16 -18.67 -49.53 33.53
CA ILE A 16 -17.60 -48.57 33.85
C ILE A 16 -16.43 -48.72 32.87
N ASN A 17 -15.98 -49.95 32.59
CA ASN A 17 -14.89 -50.19 31.64
C ASN A 17 -15.25 -49.76 30.22
N GLN A 18 -16.50 -50.00 29.80
CA GLN A 18 -17.01 -49.52 28.52
C GLN A 18 -17.04 -47.99 28.46
N PHE A 19 -17.55 -47.33 29.51
CA PHE A 19 -17.57 -45.87 29.60
C PHE A 19 -16.15 -45.30 29.55
N SER A 20 -15.21 -45.85 30.31
CA SER A 20 -13.79 -45.43 30.30
C SER A 20 -13.21 -45.50 28.90
N THR A 21 -13.37 -46.65 28.22
CA THR A 21 -12.89 -46.83 26.84
C THR A 21 -13.46 -45.77 25.88
N VAL A 22 -14.76 -45.48 25.97
CA VAL A 22 -15.41 -44.46 25.12
C VAL A 22 -14.89 -43.05 25.44
N VAL A 23 -14.65 -42.77 26.72
CA VAL A 23 -14.09 -41.48 27.17
C VAL A 23 -12.66 -41.30 26.65
N ASP A 24 -11.81 -42.32 26.77
CA ASP A 24 -10.44 -42.30 26.27
C ASP A 24 -10.39 -42.04 24.76
N GLN A 25 -11.24 -42.74 23.98
CA GLN A 25 -11.37 -42.51 22.54
C GLN A 25 -11.82 -41.08 22.18
N LYS A 26 -12.69 -40.48 23.00
CA LYS A 26 -13.10 -39.08 22.80
C LYS A 26 -11.96 -38.11 23.10
N PHE A 27 -11.18 -38.35 24.14
CA PHE A 27 -10.00 -37.53 24.45
C PHE A 27 -8.94 -37.63 23.35
N GLU A 28 -8.62 -38.83 22.86
CA GLU A 28 -7.72 -39.00 21.70
C GLU A 28 -8.22 -38.26 20.44
N SER A 29 -9.54 -38.23 20.23
CA SER A 29 -10.15 -37.46 19.15
C SER A 29 -10.01 -35.94 19.35
N ILE A 30 -10.15 -35.47 20.59
CA ILE A 30 -9.95 -34.08 20.96
C ILE A 30 -8.49 -33.68 20.78
N ASP A 31 -7.54 -34.48 21.24
CA ASP A 31 -6.09 -34.21 21.10
C ASP A 31 -5.70 -34.06 19.63
N ARG A 32 -6.14 -34.98 18.76
CA ARG A 32 -5.91 -34.87 17.31
C ARG A 32 -6.50 -33.60 16.70
N ARG A 33 -7.63 -33.11 17.22
CA ARG A 33 -8.22 -31.84 16.76
C ARG A 33 -7.39 -30.64 17.21
N PHE A 34 -6.82 -30.68 18.42
CA PHE A 34 -5.92 -29.64 18.90
C PHE A 34 -4.62 -29.60 18.10
N ASP A 35 -4.01 -30.76 17.80
CA ASP A 35 -2.83 -30.83 16.93
C ASP A 35 -3.09 -30.19 15.54
N ALA A 36 -4.27 -30.48 14.97
CA ALA A 36 -4.68 -29.90 13.69
C ALA A 36 -4.92 -28.38 13.78
N ILE A 37 -5.41 -27.89 14.93
CA ILE A 37 -5.58 -26.46 15.18
C ILE A 37 -4.21 -25.78 15.29
N ASP A 38 -3.26 -26.37 16.01
CA ASP A 38 -1.90 -25.83 16.17
C ASP A 38 -1.18 -25.74 14.83
N GLN A 39 -1.30 -26.77 13.97
CA GLN A 39 -0.77 -26.73 12.61
C GLN A 39 -1.38 -25.59 11.78
N ARG A 40 -2.68 -25.32 11.94
CA ARG A 40 -3.35 -24.21 11.24
C ARG A 40 -2.87 -22.85 11.75
N PHE A 41 -2.64 -22.70 13.05
CA PHE A 41 -2.09 -21.47 13.61
C PHE A 41 -0.66 -21.22 13.13
N ASN A 42 0.20 -22.23 13.14
CA ASN A 42 1.56 -22.12 12.57
C ASN A 42 1.53 -21.69 11.10
N ALA A 43 0.60 -22.22 10.30
CA ALA A 43 0.43 -21.80 8.91
C ALA A 43 -0.11 -20.37 8.76
N ILE A 44 -0.92 -19.89 9.72
CA ILE A 44 -1.39 -18.50 9.77
C ILE A 44 -0.23 -17.56 10.09
N ASP A 45 0.60 -17.89 11.08
CA ASP A 45 1.76 -17.08 11.47
C ASP A 45 2.72 -16.89 10.28
N GLN A 46 3.05 -17.97 9.57
CA GLN A 46 3.86 -17.90 8.35
C GLN A 46 3.26 -16.99 7.28
N ARG A 47 1.92 -16.98 7.14
CA ARG A 47 1.25 -16.08 6.20
C ARG A 47 1.34 -14.62 6.65
N PHE A 48 1.28 -14.35 7.96
CA PHE A 48 1.46 -13.01 8.49
C PHE A 48 2.88 -12.51 8.28
N ASP A 49 3.92 -13.33 8.49
CA ASP A 49 5.31 -12.96 8.19
C ASP A 49 5.50 -12.55 6.72
N VAL A 50 4.89 -13.30 5.79
CA VAL A 50 4.91 -12.97 4.36
C VAL A 50 4.17 -11.67 4.06
N ILE A 51 3.04 -11.41 4.73
CA ILE A 51 2.27 -10.16 4.57
C ILE A 51 3.09 -8.98 5.09
N GLU A 52 3.71 -9.09 6.25
CA GLU A 52 4.56 -8.04 6.84
C GLU A 52 5.73 -7.72 5.91
N SER A 53 6.42 -8.73 5.40
CA SER A 53 7.50 -8.54 4.42
C SER A 53 7.04 -7.79 3.16
N ARG A 54 5.84 -8.11 2.66
CA ARG A 54 5.25 -7.42 1.50
C ARG A 54 4.87 -5.98 1.82
N ILE A 55 4.31 -5.71 2.99
CA ILE A 55 3.96 -4.35 3.44
C ILE A 55 5.22 -3.50 3.57
N ASN A 56 6.26 -4.01 4.24
CA ASN A 56 7.53 -3.30 4.39
C ASN A 56 8.16 -2.97 3.02
N ARG A 57 8.06 -3.87 2.04
CA ARG A 57 8.51 -3.60 0.67
C ARG A 57 7.69 -2.53 -0.03
N ILE A 58 6.37 -2.51 0.17
CA ILE A 58 5.49 -1.48 -0.38
C ILE A 58 5.85 -0.13 0.25
N GLU A 59 5.96 -0.04 1.57
CA GLU A 59 6.33 1.20 2.28
C GLU A 59 7.69 1.74 1.82
N ALA A 60 8.68 0.88 1.61
CA ALA A 60 10.00 1.28 1.14
C ALA A 60 10.05 1.77 -0.32
N THR A 61 9.08 1.41 -1.15
CA THR A 61 9.07 1.72 -2.60
C THR A 61 7.98 2.68 -3.02
N MET A 62 6.97 2.88 -2.18
CA MET A 62 5.87 3.76 -2.45
C MET A 62 6.32 5.22 -2.33
N VAL A 63 6.00 6.00 -3.36
CA VAL A 63 6.19 7.44 -3.33
C VAL A 63 4.90 8.08 -2.84
N THR A 64 5.00 9.04 -1.92
CA THR A 64 3.82 9.75 -1.41
C THR A 64 3.32 10.77 -2.42
N LYS A 65 2.02 11.04 -2.40
CA LYS A 65 1.43 12.13 -3.18
C LYS A 65 2.11 13.46 -2.86
N ASP A 66 2.38 13.73 -1.59
CA ASP A 66 3.03 14.96 -1.13
C ASP A 66 4.42 15.14 -1.76
N TYR A 67 5.22 14.07 -1.85
CA TYR A 67 6.52 14.12 -2.53
C TYR A 67 6.38 14.46 -4.02
N LEU A 68 5.39 13.88 -4.70
CA LEU A 68 5.13 14.18 -6.10
C LEU A 68 4.63 15.62 -6.29
N ASP A 69 3.72 16.09 -5.42
CA ASP A 69 3.20 17.47 -5.45
C ASP A 69 4.34 18.48 -5.23
N GLU A 70 5.29 18.21 -4.33
CA GLU A 70 6.50 19.00 -4.12
C GLU A 70 7.38 19.03 -5.40
N LYS A 71 7.70 17.86 -5.97
CA LYS A 71 8.53 17.80 -7.20
C LYS A 71 7.86 18.44 -8.41
N LEU A 72 6.53 18.36 -8.51
CA LEU A 72 5.77 19.06 -9.54
C LEU A 72 5.77 20.57 -9.33
N ALA A 73 5.71 21.03 -8.07
CA ALA A 73 5.81 22.45 -7.76
C ALA A 73 7.18 23.01 -8.14
N ASP A 74 8.27 22.30 -7.81
CA ASP A 74 9.64 22.65 -8.20
C ASP A 74 9.77 22.74 -9.73
N LEU A 75 9.37 21.68 -10.44
CA LEU A 75 9.44 21.62 -11.90
C LEU A 75 8.65 22.76 -12.56
N ARG A 76 7.45 23.05 -12.08
CA ARG A 76 6.63 24.18 -12.56
C ARG A 76 7.35 25.51 -12.32
N GLY A 77 8.01 25.67 -11.17
CA GLY A 77 8.82 26.85 -10.87
C GLY A 77 9.97 27.02 -11.87
N ASP A 78 10.74 25.95 -12.10
CA ASP A 78 11.84 25.94 -13.06
C ASP A 78 11.38 26.28 -14.49
N LEU A 79 10.24 25.73 -14.91
CA LEU A 79 9.63 26.05 -16.21
C LEU A 79 9.25 27.52 -16.32
N VAL A 80 8.65 28.12 -15.28
CA VAL A 80 8.33 29.55 -15.26
C VAL A 80 9.60 30.41 -15.40
N VAL A 81 10.68 30.03 -14.71
CA VAL A 81 11.97 30.73 -14.80
C VAL A 81 12.55 30.63 -16.22
N LEU A 82 12.52 29.44 -16.83
CA LEU A 82 12.99 29.24 -18.21
C LEU A 82 12.17 30.06 -19.21
N ILE A 83 10.84 30.03 -19.11
CA ILE A 83 9.95 30.80 -19.98
C ILE A 83 10.25 32.31 -19.89
N ARG A 84 10.44 32.84 -18.67
CA ARG A 84 10.79 34.26 -18.48
C ARG A 84 12.16 34.62 -19.07
N LYS A 85 13.14 33.71 -18.99
CA LYS A 85 14.46 33.92 -19.61
C LYS A 85 14.37 33.93 -21.12
N GLU A 86 13.61 33.02 -21.72
CA GLU A 86 13.39 32.99 -23.17
C GLU A 86 12.61 34.22 -23.64
N ASP A 87 11.58 34.65 -22.92
CA ASP A 87 10.85 35.89 -23.19
C ASP A 87 11.79 37.11 -23.18
N SER A 88 12.68 37.20 -22.18
CA SER A 88 13.67 38.29 -22.09
C SER A 88 14.64 38.30 -23.29
N LYS A 89 15.11 37.12 -23.73
CA LYS A 89 15.97 37.00 -24.92
C LYS A 89 15.21 37.40 -26.18
N PHE A 90 13.97 36.96 -26.31
CA PHE A 90 13.12 37.28 -27.45
C PHE A 90 12.82 38.78 -27.55
N LYS A 91 12.47 39.43 -26.43
CA LYS A 91 12.29 40.89 -26.35
C LYS A 91 13.56 41.64 -26.75
N THR A 92 14.72 41.15 -26.31
CA THR A 92 16.02 41.72 -26.70
C THR A 92 16.25 41.62 -28.21
N LEU A 93 15.93 40.47 -28.82
CA LEU A 93 16.03 40.28 -30.26
C LEU A 93 15.09 41.23 -31.03
N VAL A 94 13.83 41.34 -30.61
CA VAL A 94 12.85 42.25 -31.22
C VAL A 94 13.35 43.70 -31.15
N LYS A 95 13.92 44.11 -30.02
CA LYS A 95 14.52 45.43 -29.87
C LYS A 95 15.67 45.65 -30.87
N ILE A 96 16.59 44.70 -30.99
CA ILE A 96 17.71 44.79 -31.95
C ILE A 96 17.20 44.90 -33.40
N LEU A 97 16.16 44.14 -33.77
CA LEU A 97 15.58 44.18 -35.11
C LEU A 97 14.90 45.53 -35.40
N SER A 98 14.22 46.10 -34.40
CA SER A 98 13.61 47.42 -34.48
C SER A 98 14.67 48.52 -34.60
N ASP A 99 15.72 48.49 -33.78
CA ASP A 99 16.84 49.45 -33.83
C ASP A 99 17.55 49.44 -35.19
N LYS A 100 17.54 48.29 -35.89
CA LYS A 100 18.08 48.13 -37.25
C LYS A 100 17.09 48.47 -38.37
N ASN A 101 15.88 48.94 -38.05
CA ASN A 101 14.79 49.22 -38.98
C ASN A 101 14.40 48.00 -39.86
N LEU A 102 14.56 46.77 -39.35
CA LEU A 102 14.22 45.54 -40.06
C LEU A 102 12.77 45.10 -39.87
N ILE A 103 12.08 45.63 -38.86
CA ILE A 103 10.67 45.37 -38.57
C ILE A 103 9.92 46.69 -38.37
N SER A 104 8.63 46.73 -38.72
CA SER A 104 7.80 47.90 -38.49
C SER A 104 7.40 48.03 -37.02
N GLU A 105 7.08 49.25 -36.56
CA GLU A 105 6.53 49.45 -35.21
C GLU A 105 5.21 48.69 -35.03
N SER A 106 4.42 48.54 -36.10
CA SER A 106 3.18 47.74 -36.05
C SER A 106 3.44 46.26 -35.78
N ASP A 107 4.53 45.71 -36.32
CA ASP A 107 4.90 44.30 -36.10
C ASP A 107 5.50 44.10 -34.72
N ARG A 108 6.30 45.06 -34.23
CA ARG A 108 6.82 45.06 -32.87
C ARG A 108 5.69 45.05 -31.84
N GLN A 109 4.70 45.92 -31.99
CA GLN A 109 3.53 45.98 -31.09
C GLN A 109 2.72 44.67 -31.12
N LYS A 110 2.52 44.09 -32.31
CA LYS A 110 1.88 42.77 -32.44
C LYS A 110 2.68 41.65 -31.78
N ILE A 111 4.01 41.71 -31.82
CA ILE A 111 4.86 40.68 -31.22
C ILE A 111 4.83 40.78 -29.68
N TYR A 112 4.86 42.00 -29.12
CA TYR A 112 4.79 42.20 -27.66
C TYR A 112 3.42 41.92 -27.04
N SER A 113 2.35 41.91 -27.85
CA SER A 113 1.02 41.51 -27.38
C SER A 113 0.82 39.98 -27.35
N LEU A 114 1.78 39.18 -27.81
CA LEU A 114 1.69 37.72 -27.78
C LEU A 114 1.94 37.17 -26.37
N GLU A 115 1.18 36.13 -26.01
CA GLU A 115 1.46 35.28 -24.85
C GLU A 115 2.85 34.60 -24.97
N PRO A 116 3.53 34.26 -23.86
CA PRO A 116 2.99 33.96 -22.53
C PRO A 116 2.87 35.12 -21.54
N PHE A 117 3.49 36.29 -21.79
CA PHE A 117 3.37 37.46 -20.91
C PHE A 117 3.30 38.76 -21.73
N PRO A 118 2.10 39.18 -22.16
CA PRO A 118 1.93 40.42 -22.90
C PRO A 118 2.31 41.62 -22.02
N GLU A 119 3.14 42.51 -22.56
CA GLU A 119 3.37 43.84 -21.95
C GLU A 119 2.28 44.77 -22.48
N LEU A 120 1.32 45.12 -21.60
CA LEU A 120 0.25 46.09 -21.88
C LEU A 120 0.80 47.51 -22.02
#